data_AF-A0A6C0GST4-F1
#
_entry.id   AF-A0A6C0GST4-F1
#
_cell.length_a   1.000
_cell.length_b   1.000
_cell.length_c   1.000
_cell.angle_alpha   90.00
_cell.angle_beta   90.00
_cell.angle_gamma   90.00
#
_symmetry.space_group_name_H-M   'P 1'
#
loop_
_entity.id
_entity.type
_entity.pdbx_description
1 polymer ?
#
loop_
_entity_poly.entity_id
_entity_poly.type
_entity_poly.pdbx_seq_one_letter_code
_entity_poly.pdbx_strand_id
1 'polypeptide(L)'
;MHYRLLAPLFFVFFLIQSSSLYALSTDSLVRMEEITYNSPFEKQAFGEYFMQDKKNYLALFMAVSKETGSSEFAAANQAYQENLKQLNTADLQKKNEAKKVKAIYSQTHERLLSKYEMKNHFHEIFKNGNYNCVSATALYGLLFDDMQIPYTIKESPTHVYLITYPQTQKILIETTDPRQGYMVFDDKFKTSFVSNLRSGKLISEQEYKAESTNVLFDKYYFSEENITIKELLGIQYMNDALYKLQENQLEEAFVQLEKAYLFYPCHKAAYLLLSTAVLILDKKNYATLKDADYLIKLSRYLGKYKEFGISKNTVLADFHRMTQIHLITNNRPDLYDQFYGKISTAITDKELAQEIGYIYHYERSRILYNQGNYQKALAFAEKTYVLKPENLDVQTLFVSALGNSLKSQSDGARVLETLSTYEQRFPALLNNNIFYTNLLQACLIFCGQQYELKKIAEAEKLRARFEKLFPDRGKDLVNSNLIGRVYSTGAMYYFRAGNEAKAKAILTKGLELAPHDYEMQRRLQILK
;
A
#
# COMPACT_ATOMS: atom_id res chain seq x y z
N MET A 1 55.07 -8.75 47.25
CA MET A 1 55.44 -8.66 45.81
C MET A 1 54.15 -8.60 45.02
N HIS A 2 53.92 -7.47 44.35
CA HIS A 2 52.93 -7.17 43.31
C HIS A 2 51.41 -7.21 43.62
N TYR A 3 50.83 -5.99 43.68
CA TYR A 3 49.78 -5.43 42.80
C TYR A 3 48.60 -6.35 42.43
N ARG A 4 47.31 -6.01 42.59
CA ARG A 4 46.64 -4.75 42.22
C ARG A 4 45.16 -4.74 42.68
N LEU A 5 44.77 -3.62 43.29
CA LEU A 5 43.56 -2.80 43.08
C LEU A 5 42.16 -3.45 42.97
N LEU A 6 41.44 -3.36 44.10
CA LEU A 6 40.16 -2.66 44.30
C LEU A 6 39.60 -1.88 43.09
N ALA A 7 38.34 -2.13 42.71
CA ALA A 7 37.24 -1.15 42.79
C ALA A 7 35.91 -1.74 42.25
N PRO A 8 34.74 -1.25 42.71
CA PRO A 8 33.52 -2.03 42.81
C PRO A 8 32.49 -1.79 41.69
N LEU A 9 31.66 -2.82 41.51
CA LEU A 9 30.28 -2.80 41.01
C LEU A 9 29.56 -1.47 41.28
N PHE A 10 29.37 -0.62 40.27
CA PHE A 10 28.31 0.38 40.19
C PHE A 10 28.19 0.86 38.74
N PHE A 11 26.97 1.19 38.31
CA PHE A 11 26.54 1.61 36.96
C PHE A 11 26.40 0.52 35.89
N VAL A 12 25.22 -0.14 35.84
CA VAL A 12 24.34 -0.19 34.65
C VAL A 12 22.93 -0.58 35.14
N PHE A 13 22.11 0.38 35.56
CA PHE A 13 20.69 0.14 35.80
C PHE A 13 19.89 1.44 35.61
N PHE A 14 19.92 1.99 34.39
CA PHE A 14 18.95 2.99 33.92
C PHE A 14 19.12 3.12 32.41
N LEU A 15 18.36 2.34 31.62
CA LEU A 15 18.03 2.59 30.19
C LEU A 15 17.18 1.44 29.61
N ILE A 16 16.10 1.04 30.28
CA ILE A 16 15.01 0.26 29.63
C ILE A 16 13.67 0.75 30.18
N GLN A 17 13.35 2.02 29.92
CA GLN A 17 11.98 2.54 30.00
C GLN A 17 11.80 3.63 28.93
N SER A 18 11.88 3.24 27.66
CA SER A 18 11.38 4.06 26.54
C SER A 18 11.07 3.18 25.31
N SER A 19 10.45 2.03 25.53
CA SER A 19 10.03 1.12 24.45
C SER A 19 8.69 0.47 24.75
N SER A 20 7.77 1.26 25.31
CA SER A 20 6.37 0.88 25.50
C SER A 20 5.41 1.98 25.01
N LEU A 21 5.77 2.62 23.90
CA LEU A 21 4.91 3.49 23.09
C LEU A 21 5.12 3.21 21.58
N TYR A 22 5.21 1.93 21.22
CA TYR A 22 4.78 1.49 19.89
C TYR A 22 3.68 0.46 20.13
N ALA A 23 2.59 0.95 20.73
CA ALA A 23 1.32 0.26 20.63
C ALA A 23 1.09 0.02 19.14
N LEU A 24 0.83 -1.25 18.80
CA LEU A 24 0.32 -1.74 17.51
C LEU A 24 -0.15 -0.59 16.63
N SER A 25 0.59 -0.29 15.55
CA SER A 25 0.07 0.59 14.51
C SER A 25 -1.20 -0.08 13.98
N THR A 26 -2.35 0.27 14.52
CA THR A 26 -3.63 0.04 13.87
C THR A 26 -3.44 0.61 12.46
N ASP A 27 -3.49 -0.26 11.45
CA ASP A 27 -3.18 0.10 10.06
C ASP A 27 -4.24 1.09 9.57
N SER A 28 -3.97 2.37 9.85
CA SER A 28 -4.79 3.49 9.44
C SER A 28 -4.47 3.78 7.99
N LEU A 29 -5.52 4.10 7.24
CA LEU A 29 -5.44 4.51 5.85
C LEU A 29 -4.49 5.70 5.66
N VAL A 30 -4.45 6.56 6.67
CA VAL A 30 -3.63 7.76 6.74
C VAL A 30 -2.77 7.69 7.99
N ARG A 31 -1.48 7.96 7.83
CA ARG A 31 -0.50 8.00 8.92
C ARG A 31 -0.05 9.43 9.16
N MET A 32 0.18 9.80 10.41
CA MET A 32 0.50 11.18 10.80
C MET A 32 1.80 11.67 10.17
N GLU A 33 2.79 10.80 10.03
CA GLU A 33 4.09 11.09 9.42
C GLU A 33 4.01 11.37 7.91
N GLU A 34 2.89 11.04 7.26
CA GLU A 34 2.66 11.21 5.82
C GLU A 34 1.84 12.46 5.49
N ILE A 35 1.37 13.19 6.51
CA ILE A 35 0.53 14.37 6.33
C ILE A 35 1.31 15.52 5.75
N THR A 36 0.76 16.07 4.66
CA THR A 36 1.18 17.34 4.08
C THR A 36 0.33 18.47 4.62
N TYR A 37 0.98 19.55 5.06
CA TYR A 37 0.35 20.72 5.64
C TYR A 37 0.27 21.86 4.62
N ASN A 38 -0.85 22.59 4.63
CA ASN A 38 -1.14 23.78 3.83
C ASN A 38 -0.27 24.97 4.24
N SER A 39 0.12 25.05 5.52
CA SER A 39 0.92 26.14 6.06
C SER A 39 1.73 25.72 7.29
N PRO A 40 2.77 26.49 7.68
CA PRO A 40 3.45 26.30 8.95
C PRO A 40 2.52 26.41 10.16
N PHE A 41 1.49 27.26 10.05
CA PHE A 41 0.46 27.42 11.09
C PHE A 41 -0.37 26.14 11.25
N GLU A 42 -0.81 25.51 10.16
CA GLU A 42 -1.51 24.23 10.23
C GLU A 42 -0.64 23.14 10.86
N LYS A 43 0.63 23.07 10.47
CA LYS A 43 1.58 22.12 11.08
C LYS A 43 1.70 22.34 12.60
N GLN A 44 1.76 23.60 13.05
CA GLN A 44 1.79 23.93 14.47
C GLN A 44 0.49 23.48 15.16
N ALA A 45 -0.68 23.82 14.61
CA ALA A 45 -1.97 23.47 15.19
C ALA A 45 -2.15 21.94 15.31
N PHE A 46 -1.71 21.18 14.31
CA PHE A 46 -1.69 19.71 14.38
C PHE A 46 -0.71 19.19 15.42
N GLY A 47 0.48 19.79 15.54
CA GLY A 47 1.45 19.42 16.58
C GLY A 47 0.91 19.65 17.98
N GLU A 48 0.23 20.78 18.21
CA GLU A 48 -0.46 21.07 19.47
C GLU A 48 -1.53 20.03 19.77
N TYR A 49 -2.37 19.67 18.79
CA TYR A 49 -3.45 18.70 18.97
C TYR A 49 -2.94 17.26 19.19
N PHE A 50 -2.13 16.74 18.26
CA PHE A 50 -1.74 15.32 18.24
C PHE A 50 -0.55 14.98 19.15
N MET A 51 0.34 15.95 19.43
CA MET A 51 1.57 15.68 20.19
C MET A 51 1.53 16.27 21.61
N GLN A 52 0.72 17.31 21.85
CA GLN A 52 0.66 18.00 23.15
C GLN A 52 -0.71 17.87 23.83
N ASP A 53 -1.67 17.18 23.21
CA ASP A 53 -3.07 17.05 23.66
C ASP A 53 -3.76 18.40 23.94
N LYS A 54 -3.38 19.45 23.18
CA LYS A 54 -4.00 20.77 23.25
C LYS A 54 -5.13 20.89 22.24
N LYS A 55 -6.37 20.82 22.72
CA LYS A 55 -7.59 20.84 21.90
C LYS A 55 -8.03 22.24 21.49
N ASN A 56 -7.17 22.97 20.78
CA ASN A 56 -7.50 24.29 20.24
C ASN A 56 -8.23 24.15 18.89
N TYR A 57 -9.53 23.82 18.95
CA TYR A 57 -10.34 23.63 17.75
C TYR A 57 -10.52 24.92 16.95
N LEU A 58 -10.49 26.10 17.58
CA LEU A 58 -10.50 27.38 16.86
C LEU A 58 -9.28 27.46 15.91
N ALA A 59 -8.08 27.17 16.42
CA ALA A 59 -6.86 27.16 15.59
C ALA A 59 -6.95 26.12 14.47
N LEU A 60 -7.45 24.93 14.75
CA LEU A 60 -7.58 23.86 13.76
C LEU A 60 -8.57 24.21 12.64
N PHE A 61 -9.75 24.75 12.96
CA PHE A 61 -10.71 25.18 11.93
C PHE A 61 -10.16 26.35 11.09
N MET A 62 -9.45 27.28 11.72
CA MET A 62 -8.79 28.39 11.03
C MET A 62 -7.68 27.89 10.07
N ALA A 63 -6.97 26.82 10.45
CA ALA A 63 -5.84 26.27 9.72
C ALA A 63 -6.19 25.50 8.43
N VAL A 64 -7.47 25.19 8.20
CA VAL A 64 -7.91 24.47 6.99
C VAL A 64 -7.51 25.24 5.72
N SER A 65 -7.56 26.56 5.75
CA SER A 65 -7.18 27.41 4.61
C SER A 65 -5.69 27.77 4.64
N LYS A 66 -5.06 27.75 3.46
CA LYS A 66 -3.70 28.28 3.27
C LYS A 66 -3.60 29.79 3.49
N GLU A 67 -4.72 30.50 3.50
CA GLU A 67 -4.79 31.95 3.76
C GLU A 67 -4.55 32.30 5.23
N THR A 68 -4.65 31.33 6.14
CA THR A 68 -4.51 31.57 7.57
C THR A 68 -3.08 31.30 8.04
N GLY A 69 -2.40 32.35 8.47
CA GLY A 69 -1.19 32.31 9.28
C GLY A 69 -1.43 32.72 10.73
N SER A 70 -0.34 32.92 11.47
CA SER A 70 -0.39 33.29 12.89
C SER A 70 -1.06 34.67 13.13
N SER A 71 -0.90 35.62 12.20
CA SER A 71 -1.54 36.94 12.28
C SER A 71 -3.05 36.86 12.11
N GLU A 72 -3.52 36.13 11.11
CA GLU A 72 -4.94 35.96 10.83
C GLU A 72 -5.62 35.21 11.96
N PHE A 73 -4.95 34.19 12.51
CA PHE A 73 -5.43 33.49 13.70
C PHE A 73 -5.50 34.40 14.93
N ALA A 74 -4.48 35.25 15.18
CA ALA A 74 -4.52 36.16 16.32
C ALA A 74 -5.71 37.14 16.24
N ALA A 75 -5.98 37.69 15.05
CA ALA A 75 -7.13 38.57 14.83
C ALA A 75 -8.46 37.83 15.00
N ALA A 76 -8.61 36.64 14.42
CA ALA A 76 -9.80 35.81 14.59
C ALA A 76 -10.02 35.40 16.06
N ASN A 77 -8.97 35.01 16.76
CA ASN A 77 -9.03 34.68 18.18
C ASN A 77 -9.42 35.89 19.03
N GLN A 78 -8.91 37.08 18.72
CA GLN A 78 -9.36 38.29 19.40
C GLN A 78 -10.85 38.54 19.19
N ALA A 79 -11.33 38.50 17.94
CA ALA A 79 -12.75 38.70 17.62
C ALA A 79 -13.66 37.65 18.30
N TYR A 80 -13.21 36.38 18.33
CA TYR A 80 -13.89 35.30 19.03
C TYR A 80 -13.97 35.55 20.54
N GLN A 81 -12.85 35.88 21.18
CA GLN A 81 -12.79 36.16 22.63
C GLN A 81 -13.61 37.39 23.02
N GLU A 82 -13.64 38.42 22.16
CA GLU A 82 -14.50 39.58 22.38
C GLU A 82 -15.98 39.25 22.27
N ASN A 83 -16.38 38.34 21.37
CA ASN A 83 -17.75 37.83 21.29
C ASN A 83 -18.10 37.04 22.56
N LEU A 84 -17.23 36.11 22.98
CA LEU A 84 -17.41 35.33 24.20
C LEU A 84 -17.55 36.23 25.44
N LYS A 85 -16.74 37.29 25.55
CA LYS A 85 -16.83 38.27 26.65
C LYS A 85 -18.16 39.01 26.67
N GLN A 86 -18.72 39.37 25.52
CA GLN A 86 -20.03 40.01 25.43
C GLN A 86 -21.18 39.05 25.80
N LEU A 87 -21.02 37.77 25.47
CA LEU A 87 -21.98 36.73 25.84
C LEU A 87 -21.90 36.39 27.35
N ASN A 88 -20.72 36.42 27.96
CA ASN A 88 -20.51 36.01 29.35
C ASN A 88 -20.90 37.09 30.38
N THR A 89 -22.18 37.48 30.36
CA THR A 89 -22.75 38.42 31.33
C THR A 89 -23.52 37.69 32.43
N ALA A 90 -23.50 38.24 33.65
CA ALA A 90 -24.26 37.69 34.78
C ALA A 90 -25.77 37.57 34.47
N ASP A 91 -26.30 38.49 33.66
CA ASP A 91 -27.71 38.48 33.26
C ASP A 91 -28.02 37.35 32.28
N LEU A 92 -27.10 37.02 31.37
CA LEU A 92 -27.27 35.88 30.49
C LEU A 92 -27.26 34.56 31.28
N GLN A 93 -26.39 34.45 32.28
CA GLN A 93 -26.27 33.23 33.09
C GLN A 93 -27.53 32.92 33.91
N LYS A 94 -28.29 33.94 34.32
CA LYS A 94 -29.56 33.82 35.04
C LYS A 94 -30.75 33.42 34.15
N LYS A 95 -30.63 33.47 32.83
CA LYS A 95 -31.70 33.07 31.91
C LYS A 95 -31.88 31.55 31.93
N ASN A 96 -33.12 31.10 31.73
CA ASN A 96 -33.41 29.69 31.46
C ASN A 96 -32.73 29.22 30.16
N GLU A 97 -32.55 27.90 29.99
CA GLU A 97 -31.81 27.28 28.88
C GLU A 97 -32.23 27.85 27.51
N ALA A 98 -33.53 27.81 27.21
CA ALA A 98 -34.13 28.42 26.03
C ALA A 98 -33.71 29.89 25.78
N LYS A 99 -33.94 30.79 26.75
CA LYS A 99 -33.63 32.22 26.59
C LYS A 99 -32.13 32.48 26.53
N LYS A 100 -31.32 31.65 27.20
CA LYS A 100 -29.86 31.72 27.19
C LYS A 100 -29.34 31.39 25.78
N VAL A 101 -29.73 30.24 25.24
CA VAL A 101 -29.31 29.80 23.90
C VAL A 101 -29.79 30.75 22.81
N LYS A 102 -31.05 31.22 22.86
CA LYS A 102 -31.57 32.20 21.91
C LYS A 102 -30.74 33.49 21.89
N ALA A 103 -30.35 34.01 23.04
CA ALA A 103 -29.55 35.22 23.11
C ALA A 103 -28.12 35.00 22.59
N ILE A 104 -27.51 33.85 22.87
CA ILE A 104 -26.21 33.47 22.29
C ILE A 104 -26.30 33.40 20.76
N TYR A 105 -27.34 32.74 20.24
CA TYR A 105 -27.61 32.64 18.81
C TYR A 105 -27.74 34.02 18.17
N SER A 106 -28.69 34.85 18.63
CA SER A 106 -28.95 36.15 18.00
C SER A 106 -27.75 37.09 18.04
N GLN A 107 -27.07 37.20 19.19
CA GLN A 107 -25.92 38.10 19.33
C GLN A 107 -24.71 37.65 18.50
N THR A 108 -24.42 36.35 18.50
CA THR A 108 -23.32 35.80 17.69
C THR A 108 -23.61 35.96 16.21
N HIS A 109 -24.84 35.64 15.77
CA HIS A 109 -25.23 35.77 14.37
C HIS A 109 -25.10 37.22 13.90
N GLU A 110 -25.70 38.17 14.63
CA GLU A 110 -25.66 39.59 14.29
C GLU A 110 -24.22 40.14 14.23
N ARG A 111 -23.34 39.66 15.10
CA ARG A 111 -21.96 40.16 15.19
C ARG A 111 -21.01 39.54 14.17
N LEU A 112 -21.09 38.24 13.93
CA LEU A 112 -20.06 37.47 13.21
C LEU A 112 -20.56 36.87 11.89
N LEU A 113 -21.87 36.73 11.69
CA LEU A 113 -22.45 36.01 10.54
C LEU A 113 -23.26 36.98 9.67
N SER A 114 -22.69 37.34 8.52
CA SER A 114 -23.25 38.34 7.60
C SER A 114 -23.94 37.72 6.39
N LYS A 115 -23.30 36.77 5.70
CA LYS A 115 -23.79 36.21 4.44
C LYS A 115 -23.58 34.71 4.35
N TYR A 116 -24.63 33.98 3.97
CA TYR A 116 -24.53 32.55 3.68
C TYR A 116 -23.88 32.31 2.31
N GLU A 117 -22.84 31.46 2.27
CA GLU A 117 -22.11 31.07 1.05
C GLU A 117 -21.94 29.55 1.01
N MET A 118 -22.30 28.91 -0.11
CA MET A 118 -22.19 27.44 -0.23
C MET A 118 -20.74 26.95 -0.17
N LYS A 119 -19.81 27.72 -0.77
CA LYS A 119 -18.37 27.49 -0.68
C LYS A 119 -17.79 28.46 0.35
N ASN A 120 -17.39 27.94 1.50
CA ASN A 120 -16.92 28.77 2.59
C ASN A 120 -15.92 28.04 3.48
N HIS A 121 -14.88 28.75 3.89
CA HIS A 121 -13.96 28.33 4.93
C HIS A 121 -14.22 29.05 6.24
N PHE A 122 -13.92 28.39 7.36
CA PHE A 122 -14.18 28.93 8.70
C PHE A 122 -13.52 30.28 8.97
N HIS A 123 -12.34 30.55 8.39
CA HIS A 123 -11.64 31.84 8.58
C HIS A 123 -12.41 33.02 7.99
N GLU A 124 -13.30 32.79 7.03
CA GLU A 124 -14.07 33.85 6.39
C GLU A 124 -15.08 34.49 7.36
N ILE A 125 -15.58 33.76 8.36
CA ILE A 125 -16.44 34.32 9.42
C ILE A 125 -15.80 35.57 10.03
N PHE A 126 -14.51 35.50 10.34
CA PHE A 126 -13.79 36.60 10.98
C PHE A 126 -13.22 37.62 10.00
N LYS A 127 -13.16 37.29 8.70
CA LYS A 127 -12.61 38.16 7.65
C LYS A 127 -13.68 39.03 7.00
N ASN A 128 -14.83 38.45 6.67
CA ASN A 128 -15.90 39.11 5.92
C ASN A 128 -17.32 38.71 6.37
N GLY A 129 -17.44 37.85 7.39
CA GLY A 129 -18.73 37.38 7.89
C GLY A 129 -19.42 36.37 6.99
N ASN A 130 -18.75 35.83 5.96
CA ASN A 130 -19.30 34.75 5.17
C ASN A 130 -19.30 33.45 5.97
N TYR A 131 -20.38 32.68 5.88
CA TYR A 131 -20.52 31.42 6.60
C TYR A 131 -21.34 30.39 5.83
N ASN A 132 -21.26 29.13 6.25
CA ASN A 132 -22.16 28.06 5.81
C ASN A 132 -22.60 27.21 7.01
N CYS A 133 -23.35 26.13 6.75
CA CYS A 133 -23.83 25.24 7.83
C CYS A 133 -22.67 24.68 8.67
N VAL A 134 -21.55 24.31 8.07
CA VAL A 134 -20.39 23.73 8.79
C VAL A 134 -19.67 24.78 9.61
N SER A 135 -19.32 25.92 9.01
CA SER A 135 -18.54 26.96 9.69
C SER A 135 -19.34 27.63 10.81
N ALA A 136 -20.64 27.85 10.63
CA ALA A 136 -21.50 28.37 11.68
C ALA A 136 -21.72 27.34 12.81
N THR A 137 -21.93 26.05 12.48
CA THR A 137 -22.00 24.97 13.49
C THR A 137 -20.71 24.86 14.29
N ALA A 138 -19.55 25.02 13.64
CA ALA A 138 -18.27 25.04 14.33
C ALA A 138 -18.18 26.23 15.30
N LEU A 139 -18.56 27.43 14.86
CA LEU A 139 -18.52 28.64 15.70
C LEU A 139 -19.38 28.47 16.95
N TYR A 140 -20.63 28.03 16.78
CA TYR A 140 -21.53 27.81 17.90
C TYR A 140 -21.09 26.66 18.81
N GLY A 141 -20.58 25.56 18.24
CA GLY A 141 -20.01 24.45 19.03
C GLY A 141 -18.87 24.92 19.93
N LEU A 142 -17.93 25.71 19.38
CA LEU A 142 -16.84 26.32 20.16
C LEU A 142 -17.36 27.21 21.28
N LEU A 143 -18.32 28.10 20.99
CA LEU A 143 -18.91 28.96 22.02
C LEU A 143 -19.63 28.15 23.10
N PHE A 144 -20.32 27.07 22.74
CA PHE A 144 -20.99 26.20 23.71
C PHE A 144 -19.99 25.42 24.57
N ASP A 145 -18.87 24.96 24.01
CA ASP A 145 -17.77 24.36 24.78
C ASP A 145 -17.22 25.35 25.83
N ASP A 146 -16.85 26.56 25.40
CA ASP A 146 -16.29 27.59 26.29
C ASP A 146 -17.28 28.08 27.37
N MET A 147 -18.58 28.05 27.05
CA MET A 147 -19.66 28.43 27.96
C MET A 147 -20.22 27.24 28.76
N GLN A 148 -19.66 26.04 28.61
CA GLN A 148 -20.09 24.80 29.27
C GLN A 148 -21.58 24.47 29.02
N ILE A 149 -22.07 24.74 27.81
CA ILE A 149 -23.42 24.40 27.38
C ILE A 149 -23.38 23.03 26.69
N PRO A 150 -24.06 22.00 27.21
CA PRO A 150 -24.03 20.68 26.59
C PRO A 150 -24.71 20.72 25.21
N TYR A 151 -24.08 20.11 24.21
CA TYR A 151 -24.64 20.02 22.86
C TYR A 151 -24.27 18.72 22.17
N THR A 152 -24.98 18.42 21.09
CA THR A 152 -24.64 17.39 20.11
C THR A 152 -24.68 17.99 18.72
N ILE A 153 -23.77 17.57 17.84
CA ILE A 153 -23.79 17.94 16.42
C ILE A 153 -24.49 16.82 15.67
N LYS A 154 -25.40 17.17 14.77
CA LYS A 154 -26.13 16.24 13.92
C LYS A 154 -25.65 16.36 12.49
N GLU A 155 -25.24 15.25 11.88
CA GLU A 155 -24.90 15.17 10.47
C GLU A 155 -26.00 14.46 9.68
N SER A 156 -26.49 15.14 8.64
CA SER A 156 -27.30 14.57 7.58
C SER A 156 -26.53 14.61 6.25
N PRO A 157 -26.99 13.93 5.19
CA PRO A 157 -26.29 13.95 3.89
C PRO A 157 -26.02 15.33 3.31
N THR A 158 -26.87 16.33 3.60
CA THR A 158 -26.78 17.67 3.02
C THR A 158 -26.67 18.79 4.04
N HIS A 159 -26.65 18.48 5.34
CA HIS A 159 -26.83 19.48 6.37
C HIS A 159 -26.19 19.09 7.70
N VAL A 160 -25.76 20.09 8.46
CA VAL A 160 -25.23 19.92 9.82
C VAL A 160 -25.79 21.01 10.73
N TYR A 161 -26.18 20.62 11.94
CA TYR A 161 -26.76 21.53 12.93
C TYR A 161 -26.45 21.09 14.35
N LEU A 162 -26.83 21.91 15.32
CA LEU A 162 -26.61 21.65 16.75
C LEU A 162 -27.92 21.39 17.48
N ILE A 163 -27.89 20.50 18.46
CA ILE A 163 -28.92 20.37 19.47
C ILE A 163 -28.27 20.68 20.82
N THR A 164 -28.70 21.75 21.48
CA THR A 164 -28.23 22.08 22.83
C THR A 164 -29.16 21.50 23.89
N TYR A 165 -28.60 21.22 25.06
CA TYR A 165 -29.28 20.53 26.16
C TYR A 165 -30.02 19.27 25.70
N PRO A 166 -29.30 18.31 25.07
CA PRO A 166 -29.90 17.13 24.43
C PRO A 166 -30.65 16.21 25.40
N GLN A 167 -30.40 16.34 26.71
CA GLN A 167 -31.05 15.56 27.76
C GLN A 167 -32.26 16.26 28.39
N THR A 168 -32.47 17.56 28.13
CA THR A 168 -33.58 18.34 28.69
C THR A 168 -34.41 18.97 27.58
N GLN A 169 -34.12 20.21 27.19
CA GLN A 169 -34.96 20.98 26.28
C GLN A 169 -34.78 20.65 24.80
N LYS A 170 -33.69 19.96 24.41
CA LYS A 170 -33.39 19.55 23.03
C LYS A 170 -33.60 20.70 22.04
N ILE A 171 -32.91 21.79 22.30
CA ILE A 171 -33.07 23.03 21.56
C ILE A 171 -32.29 22.91 20.25
N LEU A 172 -33.01 22.92 19.13
CA LEU A 172 -32.43 22.91 17.79
C LEU A 172 -31.84 24.30 17.48
N ILE A 173 -30.59 24.29 17.01
CA ILE A 173 -29.92 25.45 16.45
C ILE A 173 -29.65 25.19 14.98
N GLU A 174 -30.53 25.74 14.16
CA GLU A 174 -30.41 25.76 12.71
C GLU A 174 -29.54 26.96 12.32
N THR A 175 -28.25 26.70 12.12
CA THR A 175 -27.21 27.73 11.99
C THR A 175 -27.30 28.54 10.69
N THR A 176 -28.18 28.14 9.77
CA THR A 176 -28.37 28.76 8.46
C THR A 176 -29.66 29.58 8.32
N ASP A 177 -30.52 29.60 9.34
CA ASP A 177 -31.72 30.46 9.35
C ASP A 177 -31.50 31.72 10.21
N PRO A 178 -31.25 32.89 9.60
CA PRO A 178 -30.97 34.14 10.33
C PRO A 178 -32.17 34.68 11.13
N ARG A 179 -33.41 34.21 10.88
CA ARG A 179 -34.64 34.74 11.51
C ARG A 179 -35.28 33.78 12.49
N GLN A 180 -35.22 32.48 12.25
CA GLN A 180 -35.81 31.43 13.09
C GLN A 180 -34.88 30.21 13.31
N GLY A 181 -33.56 30.40 13.24
CA GLY A 181 -32.55 29.36 13.47
C GLY A 181 -32.46 28.78 14.89
N TYR A 182 -33.47 29.04 15.72
CA TYR A 182 -33.62 28.56 17.08
C TYR A 182 -35.03 27.98 17.20
N MET A 183 -35.13 26.68 17.46
CA MET A 183 -36.42 26.00 17.58
C MET A 183 -36.48 25.15 18.86
N VAL A 184 -37.51 25.41 19.67
CA VAL A 184 -37.93 24.54 20.77
C VAL A 184 -39.26 23.93 20.37
N PHE A 185 -39.31 22.60 20.34
CA PHE A 185 -40.49 21.87 19.90
C PHE A 185 -41.52 21.79 21.02
N ASP A 186 -42.66 22.45 20.84
CA ASP A 186 -43.80 22.31 21.75
C ASP A 186 -44.54 20.99 21.52
N ASP A 187 -45.39 20.60 22.47
CA ASP A 187 -46.12 19.33 22.40
C ASP A 187 -47.07 19.26 21.20
N LYS A 188 -47.56 20.42 20.73
CA LYS A 188 -48.46 20.53 19.60
C LYS A 188 -47.73 20.19 18.29
N PHE A 189 -46.52 20.70 18.10
CA PHE A 189 -45.67 20.38 16.96
C PHE A 189 -45.31 18.90 16.96
N LYS A 190 -44.82 18.37 18.08
CA LYS A 190 -44.43 16.95 18.21
C LYS A 190 -45.61 16.03 17.88
N THR A 191 -46.80 16.32 18.41
CA THR A 191 -48.01 15.55 18.13
C THR A 191 -48.39 15.60 16.65
N SER A 192 -48.30 16.77 16.03
CA SER A 192 -48.58 16.95 14.60
C SER A 192 -47.58 16.20 13.72
N PHE A 193 -46.30 16.25 14.05
CA PHE A 193 -45.23 15.56 13.32
C PHE A 193 -45.43 14.03 13.36
N VAL A 194 -45.60 13.45 14.55
CA VAL A 194 -45.83 12.01 14.69
C VAL A 194 -47.14 11.58 14.02
N SER A 195 -48.18 12.41 14.10
CA SER A 195 -49.44 12.17 13.38
C SER A 195 -49.24 12.15 11.85
N ASN A 196 -48.38 13.02 11.33
CA ASN A 196 -48.05 13.05 9.89
C ASN A 196 -47.24 11.82 9.47
N LEU A 197 -46.28 11.38 10.28
CA LEU A 197 -45.55 10.12 10.04
C LEU A 197 -46.51 8.92 9.99
N ARG A 198 -47.50 8.89 10.90
CA ARG A 198 -48.54 7.85 10.94
C ARG A 198 -49.42 7.90 9.69
N SER A 199 -49.96 9.07 9.34
CA SER A 199 -50.81 9.22 8.14
C SER A 199 -50.06 8.94 6.85
N GLY A 200 -48.76 9.24 6.81
CA GLY A 200 -47.85 8.94 5.70
C GLY A 200 -47.36 7.49 5.67
N LYS A 201 -47.77 6.64 6.62
CA LYS A 201 -47.34 5.24 6.78
C LYS A 201 -45.83 5.06 6.94
N LEU A 202 -45.12 6.07 7.42
CA LEU A 202 -43.69 6.01 7.76
C LEU A 202 -43.46 5.32 9.11
N ILE A 203 -44.49 5.30 9.97
CA ILE A 203 -44.54 4.50 11.20
C ILE A 203 -45.79 3.61 11.18
N SER A 204 -45.68 2.42 11.77
CA SER A 204 -46.81 1.48 11.81
C SER A 204 -47.83 1.86 12.88
N GLU A 205 -49.08 1.39 12.74
CA GLU A 205 -50.10 1.53 13.79
C GLU A 205 -49.70 0.87 15.11
N GLN A 206 -48.92 -0.21 15.03
CA GLN A 206 -48.43 -0.94 16.19
C GLN A 206 -47.38 -0.12 16.94
N GLU A 207 -46.46 0.48 16.19
CA GLU A 207 -45.42 1.37 16.72
C GLU A 207 -46.00 2.66 17.31
N TYR A 208 -46.96 3.29 16.62
CA TYR A 208 -47.64 4.49 17.12
C TYR A 208 -48.37 4.27 18.45
N LYS A 209 -48.88 3.05 18.69
CA LYS A 209 -49.56 2.69 19.95
C LYS A 209 -48.60 2.23 21.04
N ALA A 210 -47.44 1.69 20.67
CA ALA A 210 -46.47 1.15 21.61
C ALA A 210 -45.57 2.23 22.23
N GLU A 211 -45.24 3.27 21.46
CA GLU A 211 -44.34 4.33 21.88
C GLU A 211 -45.09 5.67 22.11
N SER A 212 -44.61 6.49 23.04
CA SER A 212 -45.18 7.82 23.27
C SER A 212 -44.81 8.79 22.13
N THR A 213 -45.60 9.86 21.95
CA THR A 213 -45.32 10.93 20.98
C THR A 213 -43.90 11.49 21.09
N ASN A 214 -43.37 11.66 22.32
CA ASN A 214 -42.01 12.16 22.52
C ASN A 214 -40.97 11.15 22.01
N VAL A 215 -41.15 9.85 22.29
CA VAL A 215 -40.22 8.80 21.85
C VAL A 215 -40.21 8.70 20.32
N LEU A 216 -41.39 8.69 19.70
CA LEU A 216 -41.51 8.65 18.23
C LEU A 216 -40.95 9.92 17.59
N PHE A 217 -41.24 11.09 18.15
CA PHE A 217 -40.67 12.34 17.66
C PHE A 217 -39.14 12.29 17.69
N ASP A 218 -38.56 11.89 18.83
CA ASP A 218 -37.10 11.80 18.97
C ASP A 218 -36.47 10.81 17.99
N LYS A 219 -37.10 9.65 17.83
CA LYS A 219 -36.65 8.55 16.96
C LYS A 219 -36.60 8.94 15.50
N TYR A 220 -37.56 9.72 15.02
CA TYR A 220 -37.70 10.03 13.59
C TYR A 220 -37.27 11.44 13.20
N TYR A 221 -37.28 12.39 14.13
CA TYR A 221 -36.83 13.76 13.87
C TYR A 221 -35.32 13.91 14.09
N PHE A 222 -34.72 13.18 15.04
CA PHE A 222 -33.30 13.26 15.36
C PHE A 222 -32.52 11.96 15.00
N SER A 223 -33.02 11.19 14.03
CA SER A 223 -32.43 9.90 13.58
C SER A 223 -31.03 10.01 12.96
N GLU A 224 -30.56 11.24 12.75
CA GLU A 224 -29.26 11.55 12.16
C GLU A 224 -28.10 11.21 13.09
N GLU A 225 -26.93 10.95 12.48
CA GLU A 225 -25.73 10.55 13.19
C GLU A 225 -25.22 11.69 14.08
N ASN A 226 -24.89 11.37 15.32
CA ASN A 226 -24.22 12.31 16.22
C ASN A 226 -22.74 12.32 15.88
N ILE A 227 -22.20 13.52 15.67
CA ILE A 227 -20.76 13.72 15.49
C ILE A 227 -20.19 14.64 16.57
N THR A 228 -18.88 14.57 16.75
CA THR A 228 -18.10 15.41 17.65
C THR A 228 -17.56 16.64 16.92
N ILE A 229 -17.09 17.65 17.66
CA ILE A 229 -16.44 18.83 17.07
C ILE A 229 -15.17 18.46 16.29
N LYS A 230 -14.48 17.40 16.71
CA LYS A 230 -13.36 16.80 15.98
C LYS A 230 -13.82 16.28 14.62
N GLU A 231 -14.95 15.59 14.57
CA GLU A 231 -15.46 15.03 13.31
C GLU A 231 -16.00 16.11 12.39
N LEU A 232 -16.61 17.17 12.95
CA LEU A 232 -16.98 18.38 12.21
C LEU A 232 -15.78 19.05 11.53
N LEU A 233 -14.62 19.09 12.20
CA LEU A 233 -13.36 19.54 11.57
C LEU A 233 -12.97 18.65 10.39
N GLY A 234 -13.16 17.33 10.51
CA GLY A 234 -12.99 16.39 9.39
C GLY A 234 -13.93 16.72 8.21
N ILE A 235 -15.18 17.09 8.48
CA ILE A 235 -16.12 17.56 7.45
C ILE A 235 -15.65 18.85 6.80
N GLN A 236 -15.10 19.81 7.57
CA GLN A 236 -14.55 21.04 7.01
C GLN A 236 -13.40 20.77 6.02
N TYR A 237 -12.48 19.86 6.36
CA TYR A 237 -11.43 19.40 5.44
C TYR A 237 -11.99 18.68 4.21
N MET A 238 -13.02 17.84 4.40
CA MET A 238 -13.69 17.15 3.29
C MET A 238 -14.36 18.13 2.33
N ASN A 239 -14.99 19.20 2.84
CA ASN A 239 -15.58 20.25 2.02
C ASN A 239 -14.51 21.02 1.23
N ASP A 240 -13.38 21.38 1.86
CA ASP A 240 -12.27 22.00 1.14
C ASP A 240 -11.75 21.08 0.02
N ALA A 241 -11.65 19.78 0.28
CA ALA A 241 -11.31 18.80 -0.75
C ALA A 241 -12.30 18.79 -1.92
N LEU A 242 -13.62 18.82 -1.64
CA LEU A 242 -14.64 18.85 -2.67
C LEU A 242 -14.57 20.12 -3.53
N TYR A 243 -14.25 21.27 -2.94
CA TYR A 243 -14.02 22.51 -3.69
C TYR A 243 -12.83 22.35 -4.64
N LYS A 244 -11.74 21.77 -4.16
CA LYS A 244 -10.53 21.47 -4.96
C LYS A 244 -10.79 20.46 -6.07
N LEU A 245 -11.61 19.44 -5.82
CA LEU A 245 -12.02 18.47 -6.86
C LEU A 245 -12.83 19.15 -7.97
N GLN A 246 -13.75 20.06 -7.62
CA GLN A 246 -14.50 20.84 -8.61
C GLN A 246 -13.59 21.75 -9.45
N GLU A 247 -12.46 22.18 -8.89
CA GLU A 247 -11.42 22.96 -9.55
C GLU A 247 -10.34 22.08 -10.24
N ASN A 248 -10.53 20.76 -10.27
CA ASN A 248 -9.61 19.77 -10.84
C ASN A 248 -8.20 19.77 -10.19
N GLN A 249 -8.09 20.27 -8.95
CA GLN A 249 -6.88 20.26 -8.12
C GLN A 249 -6.78 18.94 -7.33
N LEU A 250 -6.61 17.81 -8.04
CA LEU A 250 -6.73 16.48 -7.44
C LEU A 250 -5.74 16.22 -6.29
N GLU A 251 -4.48 16.62 -6.44
CA GLU A 251 -3.44 16.35 -5.43
C GLU A 251 -3.68 17.16 -4.15
N GLU A 252 -4.06 18.43 -4.28
CA GLU A 252 -4.42 19.27 -3.14
C GLU A 252 -5.69 18.73 -2.45
N ALA A 253 -6.68 18.26 -3.23
CA ALA A 253 -7.87 17.62 -2.68
C ALA A 253 -7.53 16.35 -1.91
N PHE A 254 -6.64 15.51 -2.43
CA PHE A 254 -6.16 14.31 -1.76
C PHE A 254 -5.53 14.65 -0.41
N VAL A 255 -4.66 15.66 -0.36
CA VAL A 255 -4.05 16.13 0.90
C VAL A 255 -5.10 16.58 1.92
N GLN A 256 -6.17 17.26 1.50
CA GLN A 256 -7.26 17.60 2.42
C GLN A 256 -8.04 16.37 2.89
N LEU A 257 -8.28 15.40 2.01
CA LEU A 257 -8.99 14.16 2.36
C LEU A 257 -8.20 13.30 3.34
N GLU A 258 -6.87 13.34 3.29
CA GLU A 258 -6.05 12.68 4.30
C GLU A 258 -6.28 13.28 5.69
N LYS A 259 -6.30 14.62 5.77
CA LYS A 259 -6.60 15.35 7.00
C LYS A 259 -8.05 15.13 7.46
N ALA A 260 -9.00 15.10 6.52
CA ALA A 260 -10.40 14.78 6.79
C ALA A 260 -10.53 13.40 7.45
N TYR A 261 -9.90 12.37 6.88
CA TYR A 261 -9.96 11.01 7.39
C TYR A 261 -9.29 10.86 8.77
N LEU A 262 -8.20 11.60 9.06
CA LEU A 262 -7.59 11.60 10.39
C LEU A 262 -8.53 12.14 11.47
N PHE A 263 -9.27 13.19 11.17
CA PHE A 263 -10.21 13.79 12.13
C PHE A 263 -11.53 13.03 12.18
N TYR A 264 -12.02 12.53 11.04
CA TYR A 264 -13.27 11.80 10.89
C TYR A 264 -13.11 10.57 9.98
N PRO A 265 -12.73 9.41 10.52
CA PRO A 265 -12.51 8.19 9.74
C PRO A 265 -13.84 7.50 9.37
N CYS A 266 -14.68 8.18 8.57
CA CYS A 266 -15.98 7.67 8.12
C CYS A 266 -15.91 7.09 6.70
N HIS A 267 -16.98 6.38 6.31
CA HIS A 267 -17.10 5.73 4.99
C HIS A 267 -16.97 6.73 3.83
N LYS A 268 -17.61 7.90 3.97
CA LYS A 268 -17.58 8.98 2.97
C LYS A 268 -16.17 9.55 2.77
N ALA A 269 -15.44 9.83 3.87
CA ALA A 269 -14.07 10.31 3.81
C ALA A 269 -13.14 9.28 3.14
N ALA A 270 -13.28 7.99 3.51
CA ALA A 270 -12.52 6.91 2.89
C ALA A 270 -12.80 6.79 1.39
N TYR A 271 -14.08 6.81 0.98
CA TYR A 271 -14.48 6.75 -0.42
C TYR A 271 -13.88 7.89 -1.25
N LEU A 272 -14.02 9.13 -0.77
CA LEU A 272 -13.50 10.30 -1.47
C LEU A 272 -11.96 10.25 -1.58
N LEU A 273 -11.28 9.90 -0.49
CA LEU A 273 -9.82 9.78 -0.47
C LEU A 273 -9.34 8.78 -1.52
N LEU A 274 -9.98 7.61 -1.56
CA LEU A 274 -9.64 6.51 -2.45
C LEU A 274 -9.93 6.79 -3.92
N SER A 275 -11.14 7.24 -4.21
CA SER A 275 -11.54 7.61 -5.58
C SER A 275 -10.63 8.71 -6.13
N THR A 276 -10.25 9.67 -5.29
CA THR A 276 -9.28 10.71 -5.67
C THR A 276 -7.89 10.13 -5.94
N ALA A 277 -7.40 9.18 -5.13
CA ALA A 277 -6.15 8.48 -5.41
C ALA A 277 -6.16 7.77 -6.77
N VAL A 278 -7.24 7.07 -7.10
CA VAL A 278 -7.40 6.39 -8.41
C VAL A 278 -7.38 7.41 -9.55
N LEU A 279 -8.13 8.51 -9.43
CA LEU A 279 -8.13 9.58 -10.43
C LEU A 279 -6.75 10.23 -10.63
N ILE A 280 -5.97 10.36 -9.55
CA ILE A 280 -4.58 10.83 -9.64
C ILE A 280 -3.76 9.80 -10.41
N LEU A 281 -3.78 8.53 -9.99
CA LEU A 281 -3.01 7.46 -10.62
C LEU A 281 -3.31 7.39 -12.12
N ASP A 282 -4.57 7.43 -12.55
CA ASP A 282 -4.95 7.41 -13.97
C ASP A 282 -4.27 8.52 -14.79
N LYS A 283 -4.04 9.69 -14.20
CA LYS A 283 -3.37 10.83 -14.84
C LYS A 283 -1.85 10.82 -14.70
N LYS A 284 -1.29 10.02 -13.78
CA LYS A 284 0.16 9.94 -13.57
C LYS A 284 0.83 9.06 -14.62
N ASN A 285 2.03 9.46 -15.02
CA ASN A 285 2.95 8.65 -15.84
C ASN A 285 4.14 8.14 -15.01
N TYR A 286 4.04 8.19 -13.68
CA TYR A 286 5.10 7.80 -12.75
C TYR A 286 6.44 8.52 -12.99
N ALA A 287 6.42 9.79 -13.38
CA ALA A 287 7.64 10.56 -13.59
C ALA A 287 8.53 10.66 -12.34
N THR A 288 7.94 10.61 -11.14
CA THR A 288 8.67 10.76 -9.87
C THR A 288 8.35 9.66 -8.87
N LEU A 289 9.27 9.35 -7.96
CA LEU A 289 9.02 8.38 -6.88
C LEU A 289 7.89 8.79 -5.92
N LYS A 290 7.48 10.07 -5.92
CA LYS A 290 6.31 10.51 -5.15
C LYS A 290 5.01 9.95 -5.71
N ASP A 291 4.95 9.67 -7.01
CA ASP A 291 3.76 9.11 -7.64
C ASP A 291 3.46 7.69 -7.12
N ALA A 292 4.48 6.97 -6.63
CA ALA A 292 4.30 5.68 -5.98
C ALA A 292 3.57 5.76 -4.63
N ASP A 293 3.56 6.93 -3.97
CA ASP A 293 2.93 7.08 -2.66
C ASP A 293 1.42 6.86 -2.74
N TYR A 294 0.78 7.27 -3.84
CA TYR A 294 -0.64 7.01 -4.08
C TYR A 294 -0.93 5.51 -4.21
N LEU A 295 -0.08 4.76 -4.93
CA LEU A 295 -0.22 3.31 -5.07
C LEU A 295 0.02 2.57 -3.75
N ILE A 296 1.03 2.99 -2.99
CA ILE A 296 1.34 2.47 -1.66
C ILE A 296 0.16 2.70 -0.72
N LYS A 297 -0.38 3.92 -0.69
CA LYS A 297 -1.57 4.22 0.09
C LYS A 297 -2.70 3.30 -0.35
N LEU A 298 -3.04 3.23 -1.64
CA LEU A 298 -4.10 2.37 -2.19
C LEU A 298 -3.97 0.89 -1.77
N SER A 299 -2.75 0.37 -1.67
CA SER A 299 -2.50 -1.01 -1.24
C SER A 299 -2.94 -1.33 0.20
N ARG A 300 -2.94 -0.33 1.10
CA ARG A 300 -3.34 -0.49 2.51
C ARG A 300 -4.84 -0.76 2.69
N TYR A 301 -5.62 -0.51 1.63
CA TYR A 301 -7.08 -0.61 1.66
C TYR A 301 -7.58 -1.99 1.23
N LEU A 302 -6.70 -2.85 0.74
CA LEU A 302 -7.05 -4.18 0.23
C LEU A 302 -7.78 -4.98 1.33
N GLY A 303 -9.07 -5.23 1.10
CA GLY A 303 -9.92 -6.03 1.99
C GLY A 303 -10.82 -5.24 2.95
N LYS A 304 -10.57 -3.94 3.20
CA LYS A 304 -11.38 -3.12 4.14
C LYS A 304 -12.59 -2.44 3.48
N TYR A 305 -12.49 -2.09 2.20
CA TYR A 305 -13.56 -1.41 1.44
C TYR A 305 -13.77 -2.07 0.07
N LYS A 306 -14.12 -3.36 0.09
CA LYS A 306 -14.28 -4.15 -1.14
C LYS A 306 -15.37 -3.58 -2.06
N GLU A 307 -16.38 -2.94 -1.47
CA GLU A 307 -17.49 -2.28 -2.16
C GLU A 307 -17.05 -1.12 -3.07
N PHE A 308 -15.85 -0.56 -2.86
CA PHE A 308 -15.31 0.50 -3.73
C PHE A 308 -14.60 -0.03 -4.98
N GLY A 309 -14.54 -1.35 -5.16
CA GLY A 309 -13.94 -1.97 -6.36
C GLY A 309 -12.41 -1.95 -6.40
N ILE A 310 -11.74 -1.51 -5.33
CA ILE A 310 -10.28 -1.51 -5.24
C ILE A 310 -9.80 -2.92 -4.91
N SER A 311 -9.08 -3.51 -5.87
CA SER A 311 -8.63 -4.90 -5.79
C SER A 311 -7.12 -5.00 -5.90
N LYS A 312 -6.56 -6.18 -5.59
CA LYS A 312 -5.15 -6.48 -5.85
C LYS A 312 -4.80 -6.23 -7.32
N ASN A 313 -5.73 -6.54 -8.23
CA ASN A 313 -5.55 -6.32 -9.67
C ASN A 313 -5.40 -4.84 -10.01
N THR A 314 -6.05 -3.92 -9.30
CA THR A 314 -5.87 -2.47 -9.51
C THR A 314 -4.42 -2.08 -9.22
N VAL A 315 -3.87 -2.52 -8.09
CA VAL A 315 -2.49 -2.23 -7.70
C VAL A 315 -1.49 -2.87 -8.66
N LEU A 316 -1.74 -4.12 -9.07
CA LEU A 316 -0.89 -4.84 -10.01
C LEU A 316 -0.92 -4.21 -11.41
N ALA A 317 -2.09 -3.76 -11.89
CA ALA A 317 -2.21 -3.07 -13.17
C ALA A 317 -1.37 -1.79 -13.21
N ASP A 318 -1.38 -1.03 -12.12
CA ASP A 318 -0.56 0.17 -11.98
C ASP A 318 0.95 -0.14 -11.91
N PHE A 319 1.34 -1.21 -11.20
CA PHE A 319 2.73 -1.66 -11.21
C PHE A 319 3.18 -2.16 -12.59
N HIS A 320 2.30 -2.83 -13.34
CA HIS A 320 2.55 -3.17 -14.74
C HIS A 320 2.72 -1.93 -15.61
N ARG A 321 1.93 -0.88 -15.39
CA ARG A 321 2.06 0.40 -16.09
C ARG A 321 3.41 1.07 -15.80
N MET A 322 3.87 1.07 -14.54
CA MET A 322 5.24 1.52 -14.20
C MET A 322 6.30 0.69 -14.93
N THR A 323 6.14 -0.63 -14.98
CA THR A 323 7.03 -1.55 -15.68
C THR A 323 7.11 -1.19 -17.17
N GLN A 324 5.95 -1.01 -17.82
CA GLN A 324 5.87 -0.64 -19.23
C GLN A 324 6.54 0.71 -19.48
N ILE A 325 6.24 1.73 -18.68
CA ILE A 325 6.78 3.08 -18.86
C ILE A 325 8.30 3.11 -18.62
N HIS A 326 8.78 2.63 -17.47
CA HIS A 326 10.16 2.83 -17.07
C HIS A 326 11.10 1.78 -17.62
N LEU A 327 10.75 0.50 -17.51
CA LEU A 327 11.64 -0.57 -17.90
C LEU A 327 11.59 -0.82 -19.42
N ILE A 328 10.39 -0.89 -20.01
CA ILE A 328 10.21 -1.34 -21.39
C ILE A 328 10.32 -0.18 -22.39
N THR A 329 9.52 0.88 -22.22
CA THR A 329 9.44 1.97 -23.20
C THR A 329 10.61 2.95 -23.05
N ASN A 330 10.91 3.40 -21.83
CA ASN A 330 11.93 4.43 -21.61
C ASN A 330 13.34 3.88 -21.33
N ASN A 331 13.49 2.56 -21.16
CA ASN A 331 14.77 1.90 -20.82
C ASN A 331 15.50 2.57 -19.64
N ARG A 332 14.78 2.82 -18.54
CA ARG A 332 15.28 3.39 -17.26
C ARG A 332 15.23 2.34 -16.14
N PRO A 333 16.06 1.27 -16.21
CA PRO A 333 16.07 0.20 -15.22
C PRO A 333 16.32 0.70 -13.79
N ASP A 334 17.23 1.67 -13.59
CA ASP A 334 17.58 2.16 -12.26
C ASP A 334 16.42 2.89 -11.57
N LEU A 335 15.61 3.63 -12.34
CA LEU A 335 14.42 4.29 -11.81
C LEU A 335 13.33 3.25 -11.48
N TYR A 336 13.17 2.24 -12.33
CA TYR A 336 12.26 1.13 -12.06
C TYR A 336 12.66 0.36 -10.79
N ASP A 337 13.95 0.14 -10.56
CA ASP A 337 14.48 -0.48 -9.33
C ASP A 337 14.17 0.35 -8.09
N GLN A 338 14.26 1.69 -8.17
CA GLN A 338 13.86 2.59 -7.09
C GLN A 338 12.36 2.52 -6.79
N PHE A 339 11.51 2.48 -7.83
CA PHE A 339 10.07 2.27 -7.65
C PHE A 339 9.77 0.96 -6.95
N TYR A 340 10.35 -0.15 -7.42
CA TYR A 340 10.17 -1.46 -6.80
C TYR A 340 10.65 -1.46 -5.35
N GLY A 341 11.83 -0.92 -5.05
CA GLY A 341 12.37 -0.84 -3.69
C GLY A 341 11.45 -0.08 -2.74
N LYS A 342 10.91 1.07 -3.19
CA LYS A 342 9.96 1.87 -2.41
C LYS A 342 8.63 1.15 -2.18
N ILE A 343 8.09 0.48 -3.20
CA ILE A 343 6.79 -0.20 -3.13
C ILE A 343 6.88 -1.48 -2.30
N SER A 344 7.87 -2.33 -2.56
CA SER A 344 8.03 -3.62 -1.89
C SER A 344 8.31 -3.52 -0.39
N THR A 345 8.92 -2.43 0.07
CA THR A 345 9.17 -2.17 1.49
C THR A 345 7.94 -1.61 2.21
N ALA A 346 7.01 -0.98 1.50
CA ALA A 346 5.84 -0.32 2.08
C ALA A 346 4.58 -1.19 2.08
N ILE A 347 4.47 -2.16 1.18
CA ILE A 347 3.31 -3.07 1.09
C ILE A 347 3.37 -4.12 2.20
N THR A 348 2.30 -4.21 2.99
CA THR A 348 2.14 -5.16 4.09
C THR A 348 1.45 -6.47 3.68
N ASP A 349 0.61 -6.45 2.63
CA ASP A 349 -0.04 -7.65 2.09
C ASP A 349 1.00 -8.55 1.39
N LYS A 350 1.26 -9.72 2.00
CA LYS A 350 2.31 -10.64 1.56
C LYS A 350 2.09 -11.18 0.15
N GLU A 351 0.85 -11.49 -0.21
CA GLU A 351 0.52 -12.05 -1.52
C GLU A 351 0.72 -10.98 -2.62
N LEU A 352 0.23 -9.76 -2.38
CA LEU A 352 0.47 -8.64 -3.29
C LEU A 352 1.97 -8.34 -3.43
N ALA A 353 2.72 -8.34 -2.32
CA ALA A 353 4.17 -8.12 -2.35
C ALA A 353 4.89 -9.22 -3.15
N GLN A 354 4.45 -10.48 -3.03
CA GLN A 354 4.96 -11.61 -3.83
C GLN A 354 4.64 -11.45 -5.32
N GLU A 355 3.42 -11.04 -5.68
CA GLU A 355 3.03 -10.79 -7.08
C GLU A 355 3.79 -9.62 -7.70
N ILE A 356 3.97 -8.52 -6.97
CA ILE A 356 4.81 -7.39 -7.40
C ILE A 356 6.27 -7.84 -7.56
N GLY A 357 6.78 -8.62 -6.61
CA GLY A 357 8.13 -9.21 -6.69
C GLY A 357 8.29 -10.13 -7.90
N TYR A 358 7.27 -10.93 -8.20
CA TYR A 358 7.23 -11.78 -9.39
C TYR A 358 7.30 -10.94 -10.67
N ILE A 359 6.43 -9.94 -10.84
CA ILE A 359 6.43 -9.05 -12.00
C ILE A 359 7.80 -8.39 -12.16
N TYR A 360 8.33 -7.80 -11.08
CA TYR A 360 9.62 -7.12 -11.09
C TYR A 360 10.76 -8.04 -11.53
N HIS A 361 10.93 -9.19 -10.87
CA HIS A 361 12.03 -10.10 -11.19
C HIS A 361 11.88 -10.72 -12.58
N TYR A 362 10.66 -11.04 -13.02
CA TYR A 362 10.41 -11.63 -14.34
C TYR A 362 10.78 -10.67 -15.46
N GLU A 363 10.31 -9.43 -15.36
CA GLU A 363 10.52 -8.40 -16.36
C GLU A 363 12.00 -7.98 -16.42
N ARG A 364 12.66 -7.84 -15.26
CA ARG A 364 14.10 -7.60 -15.19
C ARG A 364 14.90 -8.73 -15.85
N SER A 365 14.55 -9.97 -15.55
CA SER A 365 15.20 -11.14 -16.14
C SER A 365 15.03 -11.17 -17.66
N ARG A 366 13.80 -11.00 -18.14
CA ARG A 366 13.48 -11.05 -19.58
C ARG A 366 14.23 -9.97 -20.38
N ILE A 367 14.26 -8.73 -19.88
CA ILE A 367 14.96 -7.63 -20.55
C ILE A 367 16.47 -7.87 -20.58
N LEU A 368 17.07 -8.26 -19.45
CA LEU A 368 18.50 -8.58 -19.39
C LEU A 368 18.86 -9.76 -20.30
N TYR A 369 18.01 -10.79 -20.37
CA TYR A 369 18.19 -11.93 -21.24
C TYR A 369 18.19 -11.51 -22.72
N ASN A 370 17.22 -10.68 -23.12
CA ASN A 370 17.11 -10.17 -24.49
C ASN A 370 18.28 -9.24 -24.88
N GLN A 371 18.92 -8.60 -23.90
CA GLN A 371 20.15 -7.81 -24.10
C GLN A 371 21.43 -8.67 -24.11
N GLY A 372 21.32 -10.00 -23.98
CA GLY A 372 22.46 -10.91 -23.91
C GLY A 372 23.18 -10.92 -22.56
N ASN A 373 22.65 -10.25 -21.53
CA ASN A 373 23.25 -10.18 -20.20
C ASN A 373 22.79 -11.37 -19.33
N TYR A 374 23.14 -12.57 -19.77
CA TYR A 374 22.61 -13.82 -19.22
C TYR A 374 22.94 -14.06 -17.75
N GLN A 375 24.12 -13.65 -17.28
CA GLN A 375 24.50 -13.83 -15.88
C GLN A 375 23.66 -12.95 -14.94
N LYS A 376 23.40 -11.69 -15.31
CA LYS A 376 22.49 -10.83 -14.54
C LYS A 376 21.04 -11.31 -14.67
N ALA A 377 20.62 -11.75 -15.87
CA ALA A 377 19.29 -12.31 -16.08
C ALA A 377 19.04 -13.52 -15.18
N LEU A 378 20.01 -14.45 -15.08
CA LEU A 378 19.94 -15.64 -14.25
C LEU A 378 19.64 -15.32 -12.78
N ALA A 379 20.29 -14.30 -12.21
CA ALA A 379 20.05 -13.90 -10.83
C ALA A 379 18.60 -13.46 -10.55
N PHE A 380 17.94 -12.84 -11.53
CA PHE A 380 16.52 -12.50 -11.45
C PHE A 380 15.61 -13.70 -11.78
N ALA A 381 15.98 -14.51 -12.78
CA ALA A 381 15.23 -15.70 -13.18
C ALA A 381 15.11 -16.73 -12.04
N GLU A 382 16.18 -16.89 -11.26
CA GLU A 382 16.17 -17.75 -10.08
C GLU A 382 15.14 -17.29 -9.05
N LYS A 383 15.07 -15.98 -8.79
CA LYS A 383 14.06 -15.42 -7.86
C LYS A 383 12.64 -15.66 -8.36
N THR A 384 12.39 -15.53 -9.68
CA THR A 384 11.08 -15.87 -10.25
C THR A 384 10.74 -17.34 -10.14
N TYR A 385 11.72 -18.23 -10.35
CA TYR A 385 11.54 -19.67 -10.24
C TYR A 385 11.16 -20.09 -8.82
N VAL A 386 11.79 -19.50 -7.81
CA VAL A 386 11.43 -19.72 -6.40
C VAL A 386 9.99 -19.28 -6.10
N LEU A 387 9.52 -18.19 -6.73
CA LEU A 387 8.15 -17.70 -6.53
C LEU A 387 7.09 -18.55 -7.26
N LYS A 388 7.36 -18.98 -8.50
CA LYS A 388 6.39 -19.71 -9.35
C LYS A 388 7.07 -20.85 -10.12
N PRO A 389 7.48 -21.95 -9.46
CA PRO A 389 8.26 -23.02 -10.08
C PRO A 389 7.47 -23.82 -11.14
N GLU A 390 6.13 -23.87 -11.02
CA GLU A 390 5.25 -24.57 -11.95
C GLU A 390 4.90 -23.75 -13.21
N ASN A 391 5.30 -22.47 -13.28
CA ASN A 391 5.03 -21.63 -14.43
C ASN A 391 6.02 -21.95 -15.57
N LEU A 392 5.50 -22.35 -16.74
CA LEU A 392 6.31 -22.77 -17.89
C LEU A 392 7.21 -21.67 -18.46
N ASP A 393 6.74 -20.42 -18.50
CA ASP A 393 7.54 -19.29 -18.98
C ASP A 393 8.71 -19.00 -18.03
N VAL A 394 8.46 -19.07 -16.72
CA VAL A 394 9.48 -18.94 -15.68
C VAL A 394 10.51 -20.04 -15.78
N GLN A 395 10.07 -21.30 -15.91
CA GLN A 395 10.97 -22.44 -16.13
C GLN A 395 11.86 -22.21 -17.34
N THR A 396 11.25 -21.85 -18.48
CA THR A 396 11.95 -21.64 -19.75
C THR A 396 12.96 -20.49 -19.65
N LEU A 397 12.57 -19.35 -19.08
CA LEU A 397 13.45 -18.21 -18.88
C LEU A 397 14.63 -18.56 -17.97
N PHE A 398 14.39 -19.27 -16.88
CA PHE A 398 15.43 -19.68 -15.94
C PHE A 398 16.45 -20.64 -16.55
N VAL A 399 15.99 -21.74 -17.16
CA VAL A 399 16.92 -22.72 -17.77
C VAL A 399 17.64 -22.14 -18.97
N SER A 400 17.00 -21.25 -19.73
CA SER A 400 17.63 -20.57 -20.87
C SER A 400 18.66 -19.55 -20.41
N ALA A 401 18.37 -18.75 -19.38
CA ALA A 401 19.34 -17.83 -18.79
C ALA A 401 20.54 -18.59 -18.23
N LEU A 402 20.31 -19.70 -17.52
CA LEU A 402 21.37 -20.56 -17.00
C LEU A 402 22.24 -21.12 -18.12
N GLY A 403 21.63 -21.79 -19.11
CA GLY A 403 22.37 -22.38 -20.23
C GLY A 403 23.17 -21.36 -21.01
N ASN A 404 22.60 -20.19 -21.33
CA ASN A 404 23.32 -19.15 -22.05
C ASN A 404 24.42 -18.48 -21.20
N SER A 405 24.22 -18.33 -19.89
CA SER A 405 25.27 -17.79 -18.99
C SER A 405 26.51 -18.68 -18.94
N LEU A 406 26.36 -19.97 -19.25
CA LEU A 406 27.44 -20.95 -19.23
C LEU A 406 28.14 -21.10 -20.60
N LYS A 407 27.60 -20.55 -21.69
CA LYS A 407 28.18 -20.70 -23.04
C LYS A 407 29.59 -20.12 -23.18
N SER A 408 29.91 -19.06 -22.44
CA SER A 408 31.24 -18.45 -22.43
C SER A 408 32.22 -19.14 -21.47
N GLN A 409 31.76 -20.11 -20.67
CA GLN A 409 32.61 -20.85 -19.75
C GLN A 409 33.34 -21.98 -20.49
N SER A 410 34.66 -21.85 -20.63
CA SER A 410 35.50 -22.87 -21.26
C SER A 410 35.86 -24.04 -20.33
N ASP A 411 35.76 -23.84 -19.01
CA ASP A 411 36.05 -24.86 -18.01
C ASP A 411 34.84 -25.80 -17.83
N GLY A 412 34.93 -26.99 -18.42
CA GLY A 412 33.89 -28.02 -18.32
C GLY A 412 33.60 -28.49 -16.89
N ALA A 413 34.59 -28.40 -15.98
CA ALA A 413 34.40 -28.75 -14.57
C ALA A 413 33.43 -27.76 -13.92
N ARG A 414 33.67 -26.46 -14.12
CA ARG A 414 32.83 -25.38 -13.57
C ARG A 414 31.42 -25.39 -14.14
N VAL A 415 31.27 -25.67 -15.43
CA VAL A 415 29.94 -25.83 -16.06
C VAL A 415 29.17 -26.95 -15.37
N LEU A 416 29.77 -28.13 -15.23
CA LEU A 416 29.11 -29.27 -14.63
C LEU A 416 28.83 -29.08 -13.13
N GLU A 417 29.76 -28.48 -12.40
CA GLU A 417 29.58 -28.12 -10.99
C GLU A 417 28.40 -27.17 -10.80
N THR A 418 28.30 -26.15 -11.64
CA THR A 418 27.19 -25.18 -11.61
C THR A 418 25.86 -25.88 -11.88
N LEU A 419 25.76 -26.68 -12.95
CA LEU A 419 24.54 -27.42 -13.28
C LEU A 419 24.17 -28.43 -12.18
N SER A 420 25.15 -29.11 -11.60
CA SER A 420 24.91 -30.06 -10.49
C SER A 420 24.42 -29.35 -9.23
N THR A 421 24.91 -28.14 -8.97
CA THR A 421 24.43 -27.31 -7.85
C THR A 421 22.95 -26.92 -8.05
N TYR A 422 22.57 -26.53 -9.27
CA TYR A 422 21.18 -26.23 -9.59
C TYR A 422 20.28 -27.48 -9.59
N GLU A 423 20.77 -28.62 -10.06
CA GLU A 423 20.07 -29.92 -9.98
C GLU A 423 19.76 -30.28 -8.52
N GLN A 424 20.72 -30.11 -7.61
CA GLN A 424 20.54 -30.38 -6.19
C GLN A 424 19.54 -29.42 -5.52
N ARG A 425 19.62 -28.12 -5.86
CA ARG A 425 18.75 -27.10 -5.29
C ARG A 425 17.33 -27.18 -5.84
N PHE A 426 17.17 -27.56 -7.11
CA PHE A 426 15.90 -27.62 -7.82
C PHE A 426 15.78 -28.93 -8.61
N PRO A 427 15.49 -30.07 -7.95
CA PRO A 427 15.44 -31.39 -8.61
C PRO A 427 14.43 -31.48 -9.77
N ALA A 428 13.35 -30.69 -9.72
CA ALA A 428 12.35 -30.61 -10.78
C ALA A 428 12.91 -30.12 -12.13
N LEU A 429 14.07 -29.46 -12.15
CA LEU A 429 14.73 -29.04 -13.40
C LEU A 429 15.11 -30.23 -14.29
N LEU A 430 15.28 -31.43 -13.73
CA LEU A 430 15.53 -32.64 -14.51
C LEU A 430 14.35 -33.01 -15.43
N ASN A 431 13.15 -32.49 -15.14
CA ASN A 431 12.00 -32.66 -16.03
C ASN A 431 12.00 -31.70 -17.22
N ASN A 432 12.84 -30.65 -17.18
CA ASN A 432 12.95 -29.69 -18.27
C ASN A 432 14.00 -30.13 -19.29
N ASN A 433 13.58 -30.33 -20.54
CA ASN A 433 14.44 -30.84 -21.61
C ASN A 433 15.68 -29.96 -21.87
N ILE A 434 15.58 -28.63 -21.73
CA ILE A 434 16.71 -27.72 -21.96
C ILE A 434 17.78 -27.92 -20.88
N PHE A 435 17.36 -27.95 -19.62
CA PHE A 435 18.29 -28.21 -18.51
C PHE A 435 18.92 -29.60 -18.63
N TYR A 436 18.09 -30.61 -18.91
CA TYR A 436 18.54 -31.99 -19.07
C TYR A 436 19.58 -32.15 -20.18
N THR A 437 19.33 -31.51 -21.33
CA THR A 437 20.26 -31.45 -22.46
C THR A 437 21.59 -30.83 -22.04
N ASN A 438 21.55 -29.66 -21.39
CA ASN A 438 22.76 -28.96 -20.95
C ASN A 438 23.58 -29.81 -19.97
N LEU A 439 22.90 -30.52 -19.05
CA LEU A 439 23.55 -31.41 -18.08
C LEU A 439 24.23 -32.61 -18.76
N LEU A 440 23.53 -33.29 -19.68
CA LEU A 440 24.08 -34.42 -20.43
C LEU A 440 25.28 -34.00 -21.31
N GLN A 441 25.16 -32.88 -22.01
CA GLN A 441 26.24 -32.34 -22.85
C GLN A 441 27.46 -31.94 -22.00
N ALA A 442 27.25 -31.28 -20.85
CA ALA A 442 28.32 -30.93 -19.94
C ALA A 442 29.04 -32.17 -19.39
N CYS A 443 28.30 -33.23 -19.02
CA CYS A 443 28.89 -34.51 -18.59
C CYS A 443 29.77 -35.10 -19.70
N LEU A 444 29.28 -35.17 -20.94
CA LEU A 444 30.02 -35.74 -22.07
C LEU A 444 31.27 -34.93 -22.43
N ILE A 445 31.15 -33.60 -22.56
CA ILE A 445 32.26 -32.73 -22.92
C ILE A 445 33.36 -32.84 -21.88
N PHE A 446 32.99 -32.74 -20.59
CA PHE A 446 33.96 -32.83 -19.51
C PHE A 446 34.57 -34.23 -19.41
N CYS A 447 33.80 -35.29 -19.66
CA CYS A 447 34.31 -36.66 -19.76
C CYS A 447 35.41 -36.79 -20.83
N GLY A 448 35.17 -36.26 -22.03
CA GLY A 448 36.16 -36.27 -23.12
C GLY A 448 37.45 -35.56 -22.73
N GLN A 449 37.33 -34.37 -22.11
CA GLN A 449 38.48 -33.61 -21.60
C GLN A 449 39.27 -34.41 -20.56
N GLN A 450 38.60 -35.13 -19.64
CA GLN A 450 39.31 -35.93 -18.63
C GLN A 450 40.08 -37.11 -19.24
N TYR A 451 39.57 -37.73 -20.31
CA TYR A 451 40.33 -38.74 -21.06
C TYR A 451 41.58 -38.14 -21.72
N GLU A 452 41.47 -36.98 -22.34
CA GLU A 452 42.60 -36.28 -22.97
C GLU A 452 43.67 -35.89 -21.93
N LEU A 453 43.23 -35.45 -20.75
CA LEU A 453 44.09 -35.12 -19.61
C LEU A 453 44.60 -36.36 -18.84
N LYS A 454 44.25 -37.58 -19.27
CA LYS A 454 44.61 -38.86 -18.62
C LYS A 454 44.13 -38.99 -17.17
N LYS A 455 43.06 -38.27 -16.79
CA LYS A 455 42.40 -38.32 -15.48
C LYS A 455 41.26 -39.35 -15.52
N ILE A 456 41.62 -40.62 -15.45
CA ILE A 456 40.73 -41.72 -15.84
C ILE A 456 39.63 -42.00 -14.83
N ALA A 457 39.92 -41.90 -13.54
CA ALA A 457 38.90 -42.12 -12.50
C ALA A 457 37.74 -41.11 -12.67
N GLU A 458 38.08 -39.86 -12.95
CA GLU A 458 37.12 -38.78 -13.21
C GLU A 458 36.37 -38.99 -14.52
N ALA A 459 37.07 -39.36 -15.61
CA ALA A 459 36.44 -39.66 -16.89
C ALA A 459 35.40 -40.79 -16.77
N GLU A 460 35.75 -41.88 -16.07
CA GLU A 460 34.85 -43.01 -15.87
C GLU A 460 33.63 -42.65 -15.00
N LYS A 461 33.84 -41.84 -13.95
CA LYS A 461 32.74 -41.34 -13.12
C LYS A 461 31.76 -40.49 -13.94
N LEU A 462 32.27 -39.62 -14.80
CA LEU A 462 31.45 -38.76 -15.67
C LEU A 462 30.70 -39.56 -16.73
N ARG A 463 31.38 -40.53 -17.35
CA ARG A 463 30.76 -41.47 -18.30
C ARG A 463 29.62 -42.25 -17.65
N ALA A 464 29.85 -42.82 -16.46
CA ALA A 464 28.82 -43.56 -15.73
C ALA A 464 27.61 -42.67 -15.38
N ARG A 465 27.84 -41.41 -14.98
CA ARG A 465 26.74 -40.45 -14.74
C ARG A 465 25.95 -40.17 -16.01
N PHE A 466 26.63 -39.92 -17.13
CA PHE A 466 25.99 -39.72 -18.42
C PHE A 466 25.16 -40.95 -18.83
N GLU A 467 25.74 -42.15 -18.76
CA GLU A 467 25.08 -43.40 -19.11
C GLU A 467 23.87 -43.72 -18.21
N LYS A 468 23.89 -43.27 -16.95
CA LYS A 468 22.74 -43.40 -16.05
C LYS A 468 21.59 -42.48 -16.44
N LEU A 469 21.89 -41.24 -16.83
CA LEU A 469 20.88 -40.23 -17.18
C LEU A 469 20.36 -40.40 -18.62
N PHE A 470 21.21 -40.84 -19.55
CA PHE A 470 20.86 -40.88 -20.97
C PHE A 470 19.61 -41.73 -21.33
N PRO A 471 19.37 -42.93 -20.76
CA PRO A 471 18.26 -43.80 -21.15
C PRO A 471 16.86 -43.21 -20.97
N ASP A 472 16.68 -42.30 -20.01
CA ASP A 472 15.35 -41.78 -19.67
C ASP A 472 14.77 -40.92 -20.80
N ARG A 473 15.57 -39.99 -21.33
CA ARG A 473 15.14 -38.98 -22.33
C ARG A 473 16.24 -38.49 -23.27
N GLY A 474 17.46 -39.02 -23.16
CA GLY A 474 18.66 -38.46 -23.79
C GLY A 474 18.77 -38.68 -25.30
N LYS A 475 18.06 -39.67 -25.85
CA LYS A 475 18.18 -40.08 -27.26
C LYS A 475 17.86 -38.97 -28.25
N ASP A 476 16.83 -38.17 -27.98
CA ASP A 476 16.40 -37.07 -28.86
C ASP A 476 17.03 -35.72 -28.49
N LEU A 477 17.78 -35.67 -27.38
CA LEU A 477 18.29 -34.43 -26.79
C LEU A 477 19.78 -34.22 -27.01
N VAL A 478 20.57 -35.30 -27.14
CA VAL A 478 22.03 -35.21 -27.26
C VAL A 478 22.47 -35.50 -28.68
N ASN A 479 23.34 -34.64 -29.21
CA ASN A 479 23.93 -34.82 -30.53
C ASN A 479 24.76 -36.13 -30.58
N SER A 480 24.38 -37.06 -31.47
CA SER A 480 25.05 -38.36 -31.64
C SER A 480 26.54 -38.23 -31.97
N ASN A 481 26.94 -37.21 -32.73
CA ASN A 481 28.35 -36.96 -33.06
C ASN A 481 29.17 -36.62 -31.81
N LEU A 482 28.56 -35.95 -30.82
CA LEU A 482 29.25 -35.67 -29.55
C LEU A 482 29.51 -36.95 -28.76
N ILE A 483 28.53 -37.88 -28.75
CA ILE A 483 28.68 -39.21 -28.15
C ILE A 483 29.82 -39.94 -28.87
N GLY A 484 29.76 -40.03 -30.20
CA GLY A 484 30.79 -40.70 -31.01
C GLY A 484 32.19 -40.19 -30.75
N ARG A 485 32.37 -38.88 -30.72
CA ARG A 485 33.66 -38.23 -30.40
C ARG A 485 34.18 -38.64 -29.03
N VAL A 486 33.37 -38.51 -27.98
CA VAL A 486 33.82 -38.76 -26.58
C VAL A 486 34.13 -40.23 -26.35
N TYR A 487 33.29 -41.14 -26.85
CA TYR A 487 33.51 -42.58 -26.72
C TYR A 487 34.70 -43.05 -27.56
N SER A 488 34.90 -42.49 -28.75
CA SER A 488 36.10 -42.73 -29.56
C SER A 488 37.38 -42.25 -28.86
N THR A 489 37.35 -41.10 -28.20
CA THR A 489 38.47 -40.59 -27.39
C THR A 489 38.79 -41.52 -26.23
N GLY A 490 37.78 -41.96 -25.46
CA GLY A 490 37.97 -42.91 -24.36
C GLY A 490 38.52 -44.26 -24.83
N ALA A 491 37.98 -44.81 -25.93
CA ALA A 491 38.48 -46.05 -26.51
C ALA A 491 39.93 -45.94 -27.00
N MET A 492 40.27 -44.81 -27.64
CA MET A 492 41.65 -44.54 -28.09
C MET A 492 42.63 -44.46 -26.92
N TYR A 493 42.22 -43.87 -25.78
CA TYR A 493 43.02 -43.87 -24.58
C TYR A 493 43.36 -45.29 -24.13
N TYR A 494 42.35 -46.17 -23.98
CA TYR A 494 42.56 -47.54 -23.51
C TYR A 494 43.33 -48.40 -24.50
N PHE A 495 43.10 -48.21 -25.79
CA PHE A 495 43.89 -48.89 -26.83
C PHE A 495 45.37 -48.52 -26.73
N ARG A 496 45.69 -47.22 -26.62
CA ARG A 496 47.08 -46.76 -26.42
C ARG A 496 47.70 -47.25 -25.11
N ALA A 497 46.88 -47.51 -24.11
CA ALA A 497 47.30 -48.10 -22.83
C ALA A 497 47.41 -49.64 -22.87
N GLY A 498 47.21 -50.28 -24.03
CA GLY A 498 47.28 -51.74 -24.20
C GLY A 498 46.06 -52.51 -23.69
N ASN A 499 44.98 -51.82 -23.31
CA ASN A 499 43.74 -52.44 -22.83
C ASN A 499 42.68 -52.49 -23.93
N GLU A 500 42.89 -53.40 -24.90
CA GLU A 500 42.02 -53.56 -26.05
C GLU A 500 40.59 -54.01 -25.67
N ALA A 501 40.48 -54.87 -24.66
CA ALA A 501 39.19 -55.34 -24.14
C ALA A 501 38.32 -54.16 -23.68
N LYS A 502 38.89 -53.22 -22.92
CA LYS A 502 38.17 -52.04 -22.44
C LYS A 502 37.90 -51.03 -23.56
N ALA A 503 38.84 -50.85 -24.49
CA ALA A 503 38.61 -50.03 -25.68
C ALA A 503 37.40 -50.53 -26.49
N LYS A 504 37.32 -51.85 -26.72
CA LYS A 504 36.21 -52.52 -27.40
C LYS A 504 34.89 -52.37 -26.65
N ALA A 505 34.91 -52.53 -25.32
CA ALA A 505 33.74 -52.36 -24.47
C ALA A 505 33.18 -50.93 -24.55
N ILE A 506 34.04 -49.91 -24.51
CA ILE A 506 33.63 -48.50 -24.64
C ILE A 506 33.01 -48.24 -26.00
N LEU A 507 33.63 -48.67 -27.10
CA LEU A 507 33.05 -48.47 -28.45
C LEU A 507 31.71 -49.19 -28.61
N THR A 508 31.60 -50.41 -28.09
CA THR A 508 30.34 -51.18 -28.13
C THR A 508 29.25 -50.43 -27.37
N LYS A 509 29.57 -49.94 -26.15
CA LYS A 509 28.62 -49.14 -25.36
C LYS A 509 28.23 -47.84 -26.06
N GLY A 510 29.19 -47.13 -26.66
CA GLY A 510 28.93 -45.92 -27.43
C GLY A 510 27.98 -46.16 -28.61
N LEU A 511 28.12 -47.29 -29.31
CA LEU A 511 27.23 -47.69 -30.41
C LEU A 511 25.83 -48.11 -29.92
N GLU A 512 25.65 -48.56 -28.68
CA GLU A 512 24.30 -48.73 -28.12
C GLU A 512 23.58 -47.38 -27.99
N LEU A 513 24.32 -46.30 -27.73
CA LEU A 513 23.77 -44.96 -27.52
C LEU A 513 23.67 -44.16 -28.82
N ALA A 514 24.60 -44.37 -29.76
CA ALA A 514 24.64 -43.74 -31.09
C ALA A 514 24.93 -44.81 -32.17
N PRO A 515 23.92 -45.60 -32.60
CA PRO A 515 24.12 -46.78 -33.46
C PRO A 515 24.72 -46.51 -34.84
N HIS A 516 24.51 -45.31 -35.35
CA HIS A 516 24.90 -44.90 -36.70
C HIS A 516 26.21 -44.10 -36.75
N ASP A 517 26.96 -44.02 -35.64
CA ASP A 517 28.23 -43.29 -35.62
C ASP A 517 29.32 -44.02 -36.41
N TYR A 518 29.74 -43.41 -37.51
CA TYR A 518 30.73 -43.99 -38.44
C TYR A 518 32.11 -44.19 -37.79
N GLU A 519 32.55 -43.24 -36.95
CA GLU A 519 33.87 -43.28 -36.35
C GLU A 519 34.01 -44.47 -35.39
N MET A 520 33.03 -44.66 -34.52
CA MET A 520 33.01 -45.78 -33.58
C MET A 520 32.90 -47.13 -34.30
N GLN A 521 32.08 -47.25 -35.34
CA GLN A 521 31.99 -48.48 -36.15
C GLN A 521 33.33 -48.84 -36.78
N ARG A 522 34.01 -47.87 -37.40
CA ARG A 522 35.31 -48.08 -38.04
C ARG A 522 36.38 -48.45 -37.03
N ARG A 523 36.46 -47.75 -35.89
CA ARG A 523 37.42 -48.06 -34.82
C ARG A 523 37.19 -49.46 -34.24
N LEU A 524 35.94 -49.87 -34.08
CA LEU A 524 35.60 -51.19 -33.57
C LEU A 524 36.01 -52.31 -34.54
N GLN A 525 35.94 -52.08 -35.86
CA GLN A 525 36.42 -53.02 -36.87
C GLN A 525 37.95 -53.20 -36.83
N ILE A 526 38.71 -52.16 -36.51
CA ILE A 526 40.18 -52.22 -36.40
C ILE A 526 40.62 -53.02 -35.15
N LEU A 527 39.77 -53.09 -34.12
CA LEU A 527 40.00 -53.84 -32.88
C LEU A 527 39.44 -55.28 -32.91
N LYS A 528 38.96 -55.74 -34.08
CA LYS A 528 38.60 -57.13 -34.33
C LYS A 528 39.77 -57.82 -35.02
#